data_AF-A0A0C3BTI4-F1
#
_entry.id   AF-A0A0C3BTI4-F1
#
_cell.length_a   1.000
_cell.length_b   1.000
_cell.length_c   1.000
_cell.angle_alpha   90.00
_cell.angle_beta   90.00
_cell.angle_gamma   90.00
#
_symmetry.space_group_name_H-M   'P 1'
#
loop_
_entity.id
_entity.type
_entity.pdbx_description
1 polymer ?
#
loop_
_entity_poly.entity_id
_entity_poly.type
_entity_poly.pdbx_seq_one_letter_code
_entity_poly.pdbx_strand_id
1 'polypeptide(L)'
;KALITMGDPVVQYLNSLPKGEAPKVLFAKESSLPLRSVYPVVNNARKEEALLDSGSQIVSMSKEAAISLGMHWNPDICINMQSAQGHVERTLGLAQDVPFTFGAVVVLLQIHVLNKPSYKILLGRPFDALTRSNIQNERDG
;
A
#
# COMPACT_ATOMS: atom_id res chain seq x y z
N LYS A 1 -12.95 20.50 -26.36
CA LYS A 1 -11.99 20.01 -25.33
C LYS A 1 -12.83 19.67 -24.10
N ALA A 2 -12.92 18.41 -23.70
CA ALA A 2 -13.65 18.06 -22.47
C ALA A 2 -12.77 18.40 -21.26
N LEU A 3 -13.32 19.14 -20.30
CA LEU A 3 -12.65 19.47 -19.04
C LEU A 3 -13.24 18.54 -17.97
N ILE A 4 -12.40 17.69 -17.37
CA ILE A 4 -12.80 16.85 -16.24
C ILE A 4 -12.12 17.45 -15.01
N THR A 5 -12.91 17.94 -14.06
CA THR A 5 -12.43 18.55 -12.82
C THR A 5 -12.95 17.74 -11.64
N MET A 6 -12.06 17.37 -10.72
CA MET A 6 -12.42 16.83 -9.42
C MET A 6 -12.21 17.93 -8.38
N GLY A 7 -13.20 18.13 -7.50
CA GLY A 7 -13.02 19.02 -6.36
C GLY A 7 -12.04 18.41 -5.37
N ASP A 8 -11.26 19.24 -4.68
CA ASP A 8 -10.38 18.75 -3.62
C ASP A 8 -11.21 17.97 -2.58
N PRO A 9 -10.80 16.75 -2.17
CA PRO A 9 -11.61 15.92 -1.28
C PRO A 9 -11.89 16.57 0.08
N VAL A 10 -10.94 17.35 0.62
CA VAL A 10 -11.13 18.09 1.87
C VAL A 10 -12.17 19.19 1.66
N VAL A 11 -12.10 19.93 0.56
CA VAL A 11 -13.10 20.96 0.21
C VAL A 11 -14.48 20.35 0.00
N GLN A 12 -14.58 19.18 -0.63
CA GLN A 12 -15.85 18.46 -0.81
C GLN A 12 -16.45 18.04 0.53
N TYR A 13 -15.66 17.49 1.44
CA TYR A 13 -16.10 17.17 2.80
C TYR A 13 -16.57 18.42 3.55
N LEU A 14 -15.79 19.51 3.54
CA LEU A 14 -16.15 20.74 4.25
C LEU A 14 -17.47 21.32 3.75
N ASN A 15 -17.72 21.23 2.44
CA ASN A 15 -18.98 21.66 1.83
C ASN A 15 -20.16 20.72 2.12
N SER A 16 -19.90 19.47 2.55
CA SER A 16 -20.93 18.51 2.93
C SER A 16 -21.45 18.70 4.36
N LEU A 17 -20.77 19.51 5.19
CA LEU A 17 -21.13 19.73 6.59
C LEU A 17 -22.44 20.57 6.72
N PRO A 18 -23.37 20.19 7.61
CA PRO A 18 -24.51 21.02 7.99
C PRO A 18 -24.10 22.42 8.48
N LYS A 19 -24.96 23.43 8.21
CA LYS A 19 -24.72 24.80 8.68
C LYS A 19 -24.56 24.85 10.21
N GLY A 20 -23.41 25.34 10.65
CA GLY A 20 -23.09 25.53 12.07
C GLY A 20 -22.31 24.37 12.71
N GLU A 21 -22.07 23.28 11.98
CA GLU A 21 -21.20 22.20 12.47
C GLU A 21 -19.73 22.58 12.28
N ALA A 22 -18.96 22.54 13.37
CA ALA A 22 -17.52 22.77 13.31
C ALA A 22 -16.84 21.57 12.62
N PRO A 23 -15.95 21.80 11.63
CA PRO A 23 -15.21 20.71 11.00
C PRO A 23 -14.42 19.93 12.05
N LYS A 24 -14.60 18.62 12.08
CA LYS A 24 -13.68 17.74 12.81
C LYS A 24 -12.26 17.95 12.26
N VAL A 25 -11.24 17.81 13.11
CA VAL A 25 -9.84 17.82 12.65
C VAL A 25 -9.69 16.70 11.64
N LEU A 26 -9.57 17.08 10.37
CA LEU A 26 -9.45 16.14 9.28
C LEU A 26 -8.03 15.60 9.24
N PHE A 27 -7.87 14.41 9.78
CA PHE A 27 -6.83 13.52 9.27
C PHE A 27 -7.28 13.11 7.86
N ALA A 28 -6.37 13.09 6.88
CA ALA A 28 -6.69 12.76 5.48
C ALA A 28 -7.58 11.51 5.32
N LYS A 29 -7.57 10.62 6.32
CA LYS A 29 -8.44 9.45 6.47
C LYS A 29 -9.95 9.72 6.45
N GLU A 30 -10.45 10.89 6.86
CA GLU A 30 -11.89 11.14 7.08
C GLU A 30 -12.60 11.89 5.93
N SER A 31 -11.84 12.59 5.08
CA SER A 31 -12.38 13.42 3.98
C SER A 31 -11.79 13.13 2.61
N SER A 32 -10.83 12.21 2.50
CA SER A 32 -10.25 11.80 1.21
C SER A 32 -10.67 10.40 0.81
N LEU A 33 -10.66 10.14 -0.50
CA LEU A 33 -10.86 8.80 -1.04
C LEU A 33 -9.87 7.84 -0.38
N PRO A 34 -10.31 6.68 0.14
CA PRO A 34 -9.44 5.76 0.84
C PRO A 34 -8.31 5.27 -0.07
N LEU A 35 -7.13 5.01 0.52
CA LEU A 35 -6.06 4.32 -0.20
C LEU A 35 -6.58 2.97 -0.69
N ARG A 36 -6.15 2.57 -1.88
CA ARG A 36 -6.48 1.25 -2.42
C ARG A 36 -5.78 0.20 -1.59
N SER A 37 -6.55 -0.61 -0.87
CA SER A 37 -6.03 -1.71 -0.06
C SER A 37 -6.77 -3.01 -0.34
N VAL A 38 -6.05 -4.11 -0.13
CA VAL A 38 -6.55 -5.48 -0.18
C VAL A 38 -6.07 -6.23 1.06
N TYR A 39 -6.75 -7.31 1.42
CA TYR A 39 -6.49 -8.07 2.66
C TYR A 39 -6.17 -9.54 2.38
N PRO A 40 -5.02 -9.86 1.74
CA PRO A 40 -4.60 -11.23 1.50
C PRO A 40 -4.31 -11.96 2.81
N VAL A 41 -4.48 -13.28 2.82
CA VAL A 41 -3.84 -14.14 3.84
C VAL A 41 -2.37 -14.26 3.46
N VAL A 42 -1.49 -13.75 4.32
CA VAL A 42 -0.05 -13.66 4.07
C VAL A 42 0.67 -14.79 4.81
N ASN A 43 1.62 -15.42 4.11
CA ASN A 43 2.46 -16.48 4.65
C ASN A 43 1.66 -17.62 5.31
N ASN A 44 0.47 -17.90 4.77
CA ASN A 44 -0.50 -18.86 5.33
C ASN A 44 -0.88 -18.62 6.81
N ALA A 45 -0.63 -17.41 7.33
CA ALA A 45 -0.80 -17.11 8.75
C ALA A 45 -2.12 -16.38 9.01
N ARG A 46 -2.27 -15.15 8.51
CA ARG A 46 -3.46 -14.32 8.73
C ARG A 46 -3.66 -13.29 7.63
N LYS A 47 -4.84 -12.66 7.63
CA LYS A 47 -5.10 -11.48 6.81
C LYS A 47 -4.27 -10.28 7.28
N GLU A 48 -3.70 -9.55 6.34
CA GLU A 48 -2.97 -8.31 6.61
C GLU A 48 -3.32 -7.25 5.57
N GLU A 49 -3.34 -5.98 5.98
CA GLU A 49 -3.59 -4.88 5.04
C GLU A 49 -2.41 -4.69 4.08
N ALA A 50 -2.70 -4.68 2.79
CA ALA A 50 -1.73 -4.44 1.73
C ALA A 50 -2.20 -3.31 0.82
N LEU A 51 -1.41 -2.25 0.73
CA LEU A 51 -1.67 -1.11 -0.13
C LEU A 51 -1.32 -1.45 -1.58
N LEU A 52 -2.17 -1.08 -2.53
CA LEU A 52 -1.90 -1.17 -3.95
C LEU A 52 -1.24 0.13 -4.42
N ASP A 53 -0.01 0.04 -4.90
CA ASP A 53 0.74 1.19 -5.40
C ASP A 53 1.49 0.85 -6.69
N SER A 54 0.82 1.04 -7.82
CA SER A 54 1.40 0.87 -9.16
C SER A 54 2.57 1.84 -9.47
N GLY A 55 2.77 2.85 -8.63
CA GLY A 55 3.91 3.77 -8.69
C GLY A 55 5.19 3.19 -8.08
N SER A 56 5.07 2.18 -7.22
CA SER A 56 6.22 1.50 -6.63
C SER A 56 6.80 0.44 -7.55
N GLN A 57 8.13 0.40 -7.62
CA GLN A 57 8.87 -0.61 -8.40
C GLN A 57 9.08 -1.93 -7.64
N ILE A 58 8.72 -1.99 -6.36
CA ILE A 58 8.95 -3.15 -5.50
C ILE A 58 7.70 -3.55 -4.73
N VAL A 59 7.66 -4.81 -4.29
CA VAL A 59 6.79 -5.23 -3.19
C VAL A 59 7.60 -5.11 -1.90
N SER A 60 7.02 -4.47 -0.89
CA SER A 60 7.70 -4.21 0.38
C SER A 60 6.81 -4.50 1.58
N MET A 61 7.44 -4.79 2.71
CA MET A 61 6.78 -5.05 3.99
C MET A 61 7.58 -4.45 5.14
N SER A 62 6.89 -3.97 6.19
CA SER A 62 7.55 -3.52 7.41
C SER A 62 8.20 -4.70 8.15
N LYS A 63 9.34 -4.45 8.81
CA LYS A 63 10.01 -5.42 9.68
C LYS A 63 9.07 -5.99 10.73
N GLU A 64 8.25 -5.13 11.33
CA GLU A 64 7.26 -5.52 12.33
C GLU A 64 6.24 -6.51 11.76
N ALA A 65 5.69 -6.22 10.59
CA ALA A 65 4.75 -7.11 9.90
C ALA A 65 5.44 -8.45 9.56
N ALA A 66 6.64 -8.42 8.99
CA ALA A 66 7.40 -9.62 8.64
C ALA A 66 7.66 -10.53 9.86
N ILE A 67 8.12 -9.95 10.98
CA ILE A 67 8.34 -10.68 12.23
C ILE A 67 7.02 -11.28 12.75
N SER A 68 5.96 -10.47 12.80
CA SER A 68 4.67 -10.92 13.30
C SER A 68 4.01 -12.00 12.42
N LEU A 69 4.42 -12.12 11.15
CA LEU A 69 3.97 -13.15 10.21
C LEU A 69 4.92 -14.37 10.16
N GLY A 70 5.96 -14.40 11.00
CA GLY A 70 6.94 -15.48 11.05
C GLY A 70 7.80 -15.60 9.79
N MET A 71 7.97 -14.50 9.06
CA MET A 71 8.75 -14.49 7.83
C MET A 71 10.25 -14.41 8.12
N HIS A 72 11.02 -15.15 7.34
CA HIS A 72 12.46 -15.02 7.26
C HIS A 72 12.84 -14.27 5.98
N TRP A 73 13.96 -13.56 6.00
CA TRP A 73 14.49 -12.86 4.83
C TRP A 73 16.00 -13.03 4.75
N ASN A 74 16.52 -13.01 3.54
CA ASN A 74 17.95 -13.01 3.27
C ASN A 74 18.51 -11.57 3.40
N PRO A 75 19.38 -11.28 4.39
CA PRO A 75 19.95 -9.94 4.57
C PRO A 75 20.98 -9.57 3.51
N ASP A 76 21.49 -10.53 2.74
CA ASP A 76 22.49 -10.27 1.68
C ASP A 76 21.85 -9.66 0.42
N ILE A 77 20.54 -9.84 0.24
CA ILE A 77 19.79 -9.31 -0.90
C ILE A 77 19.07 -8.03 -0.47
N CYS A 78 19.75 -6.90 -0.63
CA CYS A 78 19.22 -5.58 -0.28
C CYS A 78 19.26 -4.61 -1.46
N ILE A 79 18.36 -3.64 -1.44
CA ILE A 79 18.38 -2.48 -2.34
C ILE A 79 18.40 -1.19 -1.54
N ASN A 80 18.92 -0.14 -2.17
CA ASN A 80 18.84 1.23 -1.66
C ASN A 80 17.62 1.90 -2.26
N MET A 81 16.72 2.38 -1.42
CA MET A 81 15.54 3.15 -1.81
C MET A 81 15.80 4.63 -1.60
N GLN A 82 15.61 5.43 -2.64
CA GLN A 82 15.66 6.89 -2.51
C GLN A 82 14.24 7.44 -2.34
N SER A 83 13.99 8.17 -1.26
CA SER A 83 12.74 8.88 -1.07
C SER A 83 12.65 10.11 -1.96
N ALA A 84 11.44 10.66 -2.11
CA ALA A 84 11.23 11.94 -2.81
C ALA A 84 12.00 13.11 -2.17
N GLN A 85 12.41 12.97 -0.91
CA GLN A 85 13.20 13.94 -0.16
C GLN A 85 14.71 13.69 -0.28
N GLY A 86 15.14 12.75 -1.12
CA GLY A 86 16.54 12.44 -1.37
C GLY A 86 17.21 11.58 -0.29
N HIS A 87 16.48 11.18 0.76
CA HIS A 87 16.99 10.26 1.77
C HIS A 87 17.11 8.86 1.16
N VAL A 88 18.27 8.23 1.31
CA VAL A 88 18.50 6.85 0.88
C VAL A 88 18.35 5.92 2.08
N GLU A 89 17.31 5.08 2.07
CA GLU A 89 17.10 4.03 3.06
C GLU A 89 17.39 2.67 2.42
N ARG A 90 18.20 1.84 3.10
CA ARG A 90 18.49 0.48 2.66
C ARG A 90 17.47 -0.49 3.23
N THR A 91 16.97 -1.41 2.41
CA THR A 91 16.13 -2.52 2.88
C THR A 91 16.92 -3.45 3.81
N LEU A 92 16.25 -4.16 4.71
CA LEU A 92 16.85 -5.14 5.62
C LEU A 92 17.17 -6.49 4.96
N GLY A 93 16.54 -6.78 3.82
CA GLY A 93 16.74 -8.01 3.07
C GLY A 93 15.54 -8.37 2.21
N LEU A 94 15.59 -9.56 1.60
CA LEU A 94 14.55 -10.09 0.73
C LEU A 94 13.93 -11.38 1.31
N ALA A 95 12.62 -11.38 1.53
CA ALA A 95 11.87 -12.61 1.72
C ALA A 95 11.42 -13.14 0.36
N GLN A 96 11.72 -14.41 0.08
CA GLN A 96 11.53 -15.01 -1.23
C GLN A 96 10.30 -15.93 -1.24
N ASP A 97 9.58 -15.92 -2.36
CA ASP A 97 8.46 -16.83 -2.65
C ASP A 97 7.38 -16.89 -1.55
N VAL A 98 7.08 -15.75 -0.93
CA VAL A 98 6.10 -15.69 0.17
C VAL A 98 4.68 -15.80 -0.40
N PRO A 99 3.84 -16.73 0.09
CA PRO A 99 2.49 -16.90 -0.44
C PRO A 99 1.55 -15.81 0.07
N PHE A 100 0.88 -15.16 -0.87
CA PHE A 100 -0.21 -14.22 -0.64
C PHE A 100 -1.49 -14.78 -1.25
N THR A 101 -2.45 -15.12 -0.39
CA THR A 101 -3.72 -15.72 -0.82
C THR A 101 -4.81 -14.66 -0.88
N PHE A 102 -5.31 -14.42 -2.10
CA PHE A 102 -6.42 -13.52 -2.42
C PHE A 102 -7.63 -14.37 -2.83
N GLY A 103 -8.49 -14.71 -1.87
CA GLY A 103 -9.60 -15.62 -2.12
C GLY A 103 -9.10 -16.99 -2.60
N ALA A 104 -9.39 -17.36 -3.85
CA ALA A 104 -8.96 -18.62 -4.45
C ALA A 104 -7.58 -18.56 -5.15
N VAL A 105 -6.97 -17.37 -5.24
CA VAL A 105 -5.69 -17.17 -5.95
C VAL A 105 -4.55 -17.07 -4.96
N VAL A 106 -3.48 -17.84 -5.17
CA VAL A 106 -2.22 -17.71 -4.42
C VAL A 106 -1.17 -17.10 -5.32
N VAL A 107 -0.53 -16.03 -4.86
CA VAL A 107 0.54 -15.32 -5.56
C VAL A 107 1.81 -15.43 -4.72
N LEU A 108 2.89 -15.95 -5.28
CA LEU A 108 4.20 -16.00 -4.62
C LEU A 108 4.94 -14.70 -4.91
N LEU A 109 5.27 -13.94 -3.86
CA LEU A 109 5.88 -12.61 -3.99
C LEU A 109 7.29 -12.56 -3.39
N GLN A 110 8.15 -11.80 -4.06
CA GLN A 110 9.46 -11.39 -3.54
C GLN A 110 9.28 -10.07 -2.78
N ILE A 111 9.63 -10.04 -1.50
CA ILE A 111 9.25 -8.95 -0.60
C ILE A 111 10.49 -8.36 0.06
N HIS A 112 10.76 -7.09 -0.25
CA HIS A 112 11.79 -6.35 0.46
C HIS A 112 11.29 -5.95 1.86
N VAL A 113 12.06 -6.29 2.89
CA VAL A 113 11.74 -5.93 4.27
C VAL A 113 12.34 -4.56 4.59
N LEU A 114 11.52 -3.61 5.05
CA LEU A 114 11.94 -2.24 5.40
C LEU A 114 11.89 -2.06 6.92
N ASN A 115 12.75 -1.21 7.46
CA ASN A 115 12.87 -1.08 8.91
C ASN A 115 11.62 -0.44 9.55
N LYS A 116 11.22 0.75 9.08
CA LYS A 116 10.11 1.51 9.66
C LYS A 116 9.29 2.28 8.60
N PRO A 117 8.74 1.60 7.56
CA PRO A 117 7.81 2.26 6.66
C PRO A 117 6.50 2.64 7.38
N SER A 118 5.75 3.58 6.84
CA SER A 118 4.44 4.01 7.38
C SER A 118 3.28 3.07 7.03
N TYR A 119 3.56 1.96 6.35
CA TYR A 119 2.60 0.95 5.93
C TYR A 119 3.08 -0.45 6.32
N LYS A 120 2.16 -1.41 6.40
CA LYS A 120 2.51 -2.80 6.69
C LYS A 120 3.02 -3.53 5.46
N ILE A 121 2.26 -3.47 4.37
CA ILE A 121 2.60 -4.09 3.10
C ILE A 121 2.25 -3.11 1.98
N LEU A 122 3.12 -3.04 0.97
CA LEU A 122 2.89 -2.31 -0.27
C LEU A 122 3.12 -3.24 -1.46
N LEU A 123 2.08 -3.40 -2.27
CA LEU A 123 2.07 -4.18 -3.51
C LEU A 123 2.37 -3.25 -4.67
N GLY A 124 3.63 -3.28 -5.12
CA GLY A 124 4.07 -2.52 -6.27
C GLY A 124 3.86 -3.24 -7.60
N ARG A 125 4.47 -2.68 -8.65
CA ARG A 125 4.43 -3.21 -10.02
C ARG A 125 4.73 -4.71 -10.19
N PRO A 126 5.62 -5.35 -9.42
CA PRO A 126 5.82 -6.79 -9.55
C PRO A 126 4.53 -7.59 -9.30
N PHE A 127 3.69 -7.15 -8.37
CA PHE A 127 2.38 -7.77 -8.14
C PHE A 127 1.44 -7.55 -9.33
N ASP A 128 1.35 -6.32 -9.84
CA ASP A 128 0.50 -5.99 -10.99
C ASP A 128 0.89 -6.79 -12.24
N ALA A 129 2.19 -6.87 -12.53
CA ALA A 129 2.71 -7.61 -13.67
C ALA A 129 2.44 -9.12 -13.55
N LEU A 130 2.62 -9.69 -12.36
CA LEU A 130 2.43 -11.11 -12.11
C LEU A 130 0.95 -11.51 -12.21
N THR A 131 0.05 -10.67 -11.72
CA THR A 131 -1.39 -10.93 -11.72
C THR A 131 -2.11 -10.44 -12.97
N ARG A 132 -1.43 -9.64 -13.81
CA ARG A 132 -2.05 -8.86 -14.88
C ARG A 132 -3.24 -8.04 -14.37
N SER A 133 -3.05 -7.42 -13.20
CA SER A 133 -4.11 -6.66 -12.52
C SER A 133 -4.59 -5.49 -13.39
N ASN A 134 -5.86 -5.12 -13.22
CA ASN A 134 -6.42 -3.90 -13.77
C ASN A 134 -6.99 -3.07 -12.61
N ILE A 135 -6.64 -1.79 -12.59
CA ILE A 135 -7.18 -0.84 -11.62
C ILE A 135 -8.10 0.11 -12.37
N GLN A 136 -9.38 0.12 -11.97
CA GLN A 136 -10.39 1.04 -12.48
C GLN A 136 -10.79 1.99 -11.36
N ASN A 137 -10.95 3.27 -11.71
CA ASN A 137 -11.30 4.31 -10.75
C ASN A 137 -12.67 4.83 -11.14
N GLU A 138 -13.56 4.92 -10.16
CA GLU A 138 -14.91 5.45 -10.36
C GLU A 138 -15.02 6.84 -9.75
N ARG A 139 -16.15 7.52 -9.96
CA ARG A 139 -16.32 8.93 -9.54
C ARG A 139 -16.32 9.12 -8.02
N ASP A 140 -16.61 8.06 -7.28
CA ASP A 140 -16.62 7.98 -5.82
C ASP A 140 -15.37 7.29 -5.25
N GLY A 141 -14.38 6.97 -6.08
CA GLY A 141 -13.10 6.35 -5.71
C GLY A 141 -12.83 5.02 -6.40
#